data_AF-A0A3L6E162-F1
#
_entry.id   AF-A0A3L6E162-F1
#
_cell.length_a   1.000
_cell.length_b   1.000
_cell.length_c   1.000
_cell.angle_alpha   90.00
_cell.angle_beta   90.00
_cell.angle_gamma   90.00
#
_symmetry.space_group_name_H-M   'P 1'
#
loop_
_entity.id
_entity.type
_entity.pdbx_description
1 polymer ?
#
loop_
_entity_poly.entity_id
_entity_poly.type
_entity_poly.pdbx_seq_one_letter_code
_entity_poly.pdbx_strand_id
1 'polypeptide(L)'
;MTLDCGPCSLSLNLRQLTISYYQVTGLGLCHLLSSLRCLQDIKMVHLSWVSIEGFEMALRAACGRLKKLKMLCGLKTVLSPELLQMLQACGCRIRWVNKPLVYKD
;
A
#
# COMPACT_ATOMS: atom_id res chain seq x y z
N MET A 1 8.15 7.79 21.83
CA MET A 1 9.31 7.51 20.95
C MET A 1 8.82 7.48 19.51
N THR A 2 8.69 8.65 18.90
CA THR A 2 8.67 8.77 17.43
C THR A 2 10.13 8.72 17.00
N LEU A 3 10.52 7.63 16.34
CA LEU A 3 11.77 7.61 15.59
C LEU A 3 11.58 8.54 14.40
N ASP A 4 12.04 9.77 14.56
CA ASP A 4 12.21 10.74 13.48
C ASP A 4 13.38 10.24 12.62
N CYS A 5 13.09 9.27 11.75
CA CYS A 5 13.98 8.98 10.64
C CYS A 5 13.83 10.16 9.67
N GLY A 6 14.80 11.07 9.71
CA GLY A 6 14.91 12.19 8.78
C GLY A 6 14.74 11.73 7.32
N PRO A 7 14.29 12.62 6.43
CA PRO A 7 13.83 12.23 5.10
C PRO A 7 14.96 11.61 4.29
N CYS A 8 14.97 10.27 4.17
CA CYS A 8 15.75 9.60 3.14
C CYS A 8 15.28 10.14 1.78
N SER A 9 16.13 10.95 1.15
CA SER A 9 15.89 11.79 -0.02
C SER A 9 15.85 11.02 -1.34
N LEU A 10 15.17 9.88 -1.38
CA LEU A 10 14.83 9.23 -2.63
C LEU A 10 13.33 9.29 -2.86
N SER A 11 12.95 10.15 -3.81
CA SER A 11 11.66 10.19 -4.51
C SER A 11 10.54 11.06 -3.90
N LEU A 12 10.86 12.30 -3.52
CA LEU A 12 9.89 13.31 -3.04
C LEU A 12 8.72 13.57 -4.00
N ASN A 13 8.88 13.35 -5.31
CA ASN A 13 7.86 13.61 -6.32
C ASN A 13 7.25 12.34 -6.94
N LEU A 14 7.52 11.15 -6.37
CA LEU A 14 6.97 9.92 -6.91
C LEU A 14 5.45 9.90 -6.71
N ARG A 15 4.71 10.04 -7.81
CA ARG A 15 3.24 9.98 -7.81
C ARG A 15 2.69 8.58 -8.02
N GLN A 16 3.49 7.68 -8.57
CA GLN A 16 3.06 6.32 -8.91
C GLN A 16 4.11 5.30 -8.46
N LEU A 17 3.66 4.24 -7.79
CA LEU A 17 4.53 3.16 -7.33
C LEU A 17 3.89 1.80 -7.66
N THR A 18 4.67 0.89 -8.22
CA THR A 18 4.26 -0.51 -8.37
C THR A 18 5.25 -1.39 -7.63
N ILE A 19 4.75 -2.16 -6.67
CA ILE A 19 5.51 -3.17 -5.92
C ILE A 19 4.89 -4.52 -6.25
N SER A 20 5.71 -5.47 -6.71
CA SER A 20 5.23 -6.81 -7.05
C SER A 20 6.29 -7.87 -6.79
N TYR A 21 5.91 -9.01 -6.20
CA TYR A 21 6.81 -10.13 -5.90
C TYR A 21 7.96 -9.78 -4.94
N TYR A 22 7.75 -8.80 -4.05
CA TYR A 22 8.72 -8.42 -3.03
C TYR A 22 8.34 -8.96 -1.65
N GLN A 23 9.36 -9.34 -0.89
CA GLN A 23 9.25 -9.56 0.55
C GLN A 23 9.36 -8.22 1.25
N VAL A 24 8.29 -7.80 1.91
CA VAL A 24 8.28 -6.57 2.70
C VAL A 24 7.50 -6.83 3.97
N THR A 25 7.97 -6.31 5.11
CA THR A 25 7.22 -6.41 6.37
C THR A 25 6.13 -5.36 6.41
N GLY A 26 5.10 -5.56 7.25
CA GLY A 26 4.06 -4.54 7.46
C GLY A 26 4.62 -3.18 7.86
N LEU A 27 5.60 -3.15 8.77
CA LEU A 27 6.31 -1.93 9.19
C LEU A 27 7.10 -1.30 8.04
N GLY A 28 7.81 -2.11 7.24
CA GLY A 28 8.55 -1.62 6.08
C GLY A 28 7.63 -0.97 5.04
N LEU A 29 6.48 -1.59 4.78
CA LEU A 29 5.47 -1.04 3.87
C LEU A 29 4.88 0.26 4.44
N CYS A 30 4.56 0.30 5.73
CA CYS A 30 4.04 1.50 6.38
C CYS A 30 5.04 2.67 6.32
N HIS A 31 6.30 2.42 6.64
CA HIS A 31 7.36 3.41 6.55
C HIS A 31 7.51 3.94 5.11
N LEU A 32 7.53 3.04 4.11
CA LEU A 32 7.60 3.42 2.70
C LEU A 32 6.42 4.31 2.27
N LEU A 33 5.19 3.95 2.64
CA LEU A 33 4.04 4.77 2.24
C LEU A 33 3.97 6.11 2.99
N SER A 34 4.49 6.15 4.21
CA SER A 34 4.58 7.38 5.03
C SER A 34 5.60 8.38 4.46
N SER A 35 6.72 7.89 3.93
CA SER A 35 7.80 8.74 3.40
C SER A 35 7.49 9.35 2.02
N LEU A 36 6.70 8.66 1.19
CA LEU A 36 6.39 9.10 -0.18
C LEU A 36 5.24 10.11 -0.23
N ARG A 37 5.48 11.35 0.21
CA ARG A 37 4.46 12.40 0.42
C ARG A 37 3.61 12.73 -0.82
N CYS A 38 4.15 12.60 -2.03
CA CYS A 38 3.44 12.86 -3.28
C CYS A 38 2.77 11.63 -3.92
N LEU A 39 2.85 10.46 -3.30
CA LEU A 39 2.30 9.22 -3.85
C LEU A 39 0.77 9.26 -3.96
N GLN A 40 0.25 8.95 -5.14
CA GLN A 40 -1.18 9.01 -5.45
C GLN A 40 -1.70 7.70 -6.07
N ASP A 41 -0.92 7.04 -6.92
CA ASP A 41 -1.26 5.74 -7.50
C ASP A 41 -0.32 4.68 -6.93
N ILE A 42 -0.88 3.65 -6.32
CA ILE A 42 -0.11 2.50 -5.88
C ILE A 42 -0.70 1.20 -6.38
N LYS A 43 0.18 0.32 -6.87
CA LYS A 43 -0.14 -1.06 -7.19
C LYS A 43 0.70 -2.01 -6.34
N MET A 44 0.04 -2.86 -5.56
CA MET A 44 0.65 -3.88 -4.71
C MET A 44 0.05 -5.23 -5.07
N VAL A 45 0.84 -6.12 -5.67
CA VAL A 45 0.39 -7.48 -5.99
C VAL A 45 1.47 -8.49 -5.62
N HIS A 46 1.09 -9.66 -5.12
CA HIS A 46 2.03 -10.72 -4.74
C HIS A 46 3.12 -10.24 -3.76
N LEU A 47 2.74 -9.42 -2.77
CA LEU A 47 3.65 -9.12 -1.66
C LEU A 47 3.56 -10.24 -0.65
N SER A 48 4.70 -10.72 -0.19
CA SER A 48 4.82 -11.73 0.86
C SER A 48 5.37 -11.09 2.12
N TRP A 49 5.08 -11.70 3.29
CA TRP A 49 5.53 -11.24 4.62
C TRP A 49 4.85 -9.97 5.15
N VAL A 50 3.85 -9.45 4.43
CA VAL A 50 2.91 -8.45 4.96
C VAL A 50 1.69 -9.16 5.54
N SER A 51 1.44 -8.98 6.83
CA SER A 51 0.18 -9.38 7.47
C SER A 51 -0.97 -8.48 7.02
N ILE A 52 -2.22 -8.94 7.21
CA ILE A 52 -3.41 -8.11 6.94
C ILE A 52 -3.31 -6.77 7.71
N GLU A 53 -2.99 -6.83 9.00
CA GLU A 53 -2.76 -5.64 9.83
C GLU A 53 -1.66 -4.73 9.26
N GLY A 54 -0.57 -5.31 8.73
CA GLY A 54 0.48 -4.57 8.06
C GLY A 54 -0.01 -3.81 6.82
N PHE A 55 -0.88 -4.42 6.01
CA PHE A 55 -1.55 -3.71 4.91
C PHE A 55 -2.41 -2.56 5.44
N GLU A 56 -3.22 -2.80 6.47
CA GLU A 56 -4.11 -1.78 7.00
C GLU A 56 -3.35 -0.59 7.56
N MET A 57 -2.33 -0.85 8.36
CA MET A 57 -1.46 0.17 8.95
C MET A 57 -0.83 1.05 7.86
N ALA A 58 -0.27 0.42 6.83
CA ALA A 58 0.36 1.16 5.73
C ALA A 58 -0.65 1.99 4.92
N LEU A 59 -1.83 1.44 4.63
CA LEU A 59 -2.89 2.14 3.90
C LEU A 59 -3.43 3.32 4.71
N ARG A 60 -3.57 3.20 6.03
CA ARG A 60 -3.96 4.31 6.92
C ARG A 60 -2.93 5.43 6.87
N ALA A 61 -1.63 5.11 6.88
CA ALA A 61 -0.56 6.10 6.79
C ALA A 61 -0.54 6.86 5.44
N ALA A 62 -1.07 6.24 4.37
CA ALA A 62 -1.20 6.84 3.04
C ALA A 62 -2.57 7.52 2.79
N CYS A 63 -3.50 7.42 3.73
CA CYS A 63 -4.86 7.91 3.55
C CYS A 63 -4.90 9.42 3.28
N GLY A 64 -5.91 9.89 2.55
CA GLY A 64 -6.02 11.28 2.10
C GLY A 64 -5.15 11.63 0.87
N ARG A 65 -4.02 10.94 0.68
CA ARG A 65 -3.10 11.18 -0.45
C ARG A 65 -3.40 10.30 -1.65
N LEU A 66 -3.71 9.02 -1.41
CA LEU A 66 -3.97 8.06 -2.48
C LEU A 66 -5.22 8.42 -3.29
N LYS A 67 -5.06 8.44 -4.61
CA LYS A 67 -6.15 8.60 -5.60
C LYS A 67 -6.49 7.29 -6.29
N LYS A 68 -5.57 6.33 -6.29
CA LYS A 68 -5.78 5.02 -6.91
C LYS A 68 -4.98 3.94 -6.18
N LEU A 69 -5.66 2.85 -5.87
CA LEU A 69 -5.10 1.69 -5.19
C LEU A 69 -5.41 0.44 -6.00
N LYS A 70 -4.39 -0.30 -6.42
CA LYS A 70 -4.53 -1.60 -7.09
C LYS A 70 -3.97 -2.70 -6.20
N MET A 71 -4.80 -3.67 -5.82
CA MET A 71 -4.39 -4.79 -4.96
C MET A 71 -5.00 -6.12 -5.39
N LEU A 72 -4.46 -7.24 -4.91
CA LEU A 72 -5.01 -8.57 -5.16
C LEU A 72 -6.45 -8.68 -4.67
N CYS A 73 -7.31 -9.38 -5.43
CA CYS A 73 -8.73 -9.55 -5.09
C CYS A 73 -8.94 -10.27 -3.75
N GLY A 74 -8.04 -11.16 -3.34
CA GLY A 74 -8.10 -11.84 -2.04
C GLY A 74 -8.04 -10.88 -0.85
N LEU A 75 -7.48 -9.67 -1.03
CA LEU A 75 -7.44 -8.66 0.03
C LEU A 75 -8.79 -7.96 0.25
N LYS A 76 -9.69 -8.02 -0.74
CA LYS A 76 -11.02 -7.38 -0.64
C LYS A 76 -11.84 -7.92 0.53
N THR A 77 -11.73 -9.21 0.82
CA THR A 77 -12.56 -9.90 1.82
C THR A 77 -11.94 -9.90 3.21
N VAL A 78 -10.66 -9.54 3.35
CA VAL A 78 -9.93 -9.61 4.62
C VAL A 78 -9.55 -8.25 5.19
N LEU A 79 -9.53 -7.20 4.36
CA LEU A 79 -9.34 -5.83 4.85
C LEU A 79 -10.62 -5.32 5.52
N SER A 80 -10.44 -4.55 6.59
CA SER A 80 -11.53 -3.87 7.31
C SER A 80 -12.42 -3.06 6.35
N PRO A 81 -13.74 -3.25 6.39
CA PRO A 81 -14.68 -2.44 5.63
C PRO A 81 -14.55 -0.94 5.93
N GLU A 82 -14.29 -0.58 7.18
CA GLU A 82 -14.11 0.81 7.64
C GLU A 82 -12.89 1.45 6.97
N LEU A 83 -11.79 0.70 6.84
CA LEU A 83 -10.60 1.16 6.11
C LEU A 83 -10.91 1.40 4.63
N LEU A 84 -11.61 0.46 3.97
CA LEU A 84 -11.97 0.59 2.56
C LEU A 84 -12.88 1.80 2.33
N GLN A 85 -13.87 1.99 3.20
CA GLN A 85 -14.76 3.15 3.17
C GLN A 85 -14.00 4.45 3.39
N MET A 86 -13.10 4.51 4.38
CA MET A 86 -12.26 5.67 4.65
C MET A 86 -11.43 6.06 3.41
N LEU A 87 -10.77 5.09 2.78
CA LEU A 87 -9.98 5.32 1.56
C LEU A 87 -10.86 5.89 0.43
N GLN A 88 -12.05 5.31 0.21
CA GLN A 88 -12.98 5.78 -0.81
C GLN A 88 -13.53 7.17 -0.50
N ALA A 89 -13.86 7.46 0.75
CA ALA A 89 -14.32 8.79 1.21
C ALA A 89 -13.24 9.87 1.00
N CYS A 90 -11.96 9.51 1.11
CA CYS A 90 -10.84 10.39 0.75
C CYS A 90 -10.60 10.53 -0.77
N GLY A 91 -11.44 9.91 -1.60
CA GLY A 91 -11.35 9.95 -3.06
C GLY A 91 -10.40 8.91 -3.67
N CYS A 92 -10.00 7.87 -2.92
CA CYS A 92 -9.19 6.78 -3.45
C CYS A 92 -10.03 5.79 -4.26
N ARG A 93 -9.67 5.58 -5.51
CA ARG A 93 -10.28 4.55 -6.37
C ARG A 93 -9.58 3.20 -6.16
N ILE A 94 -10.26 2.28 -5.49
CA ILE A 94 -9.76 0.92 -5.25
C ILE A 94 -10.10 0.03 -6.45
N ARG A 95 -9.10 -0.67 -6.98
CA ARG A 95 -9.23 -1.64 -8.07
C ARG A 95 -8.62 -2.97 -7.65
N TRP A 96 -9.44 -4.01 -7.74
CA TRP A 96 -9.02 -5.37 -7.41
C TRP A 96 -8.44 -6.06 -8.65
N VAL A 97 -7.32 -6.73 -8.47
CA VAL A 97 -6.57 -7.40 -9.52
C VAL A 97 -6.67 -8.89 -9.28
N ASN A 98 -7.24 -9.61 -10.25
CA ASN A 98 -7.14 -11.06 -10.31
C ASN A 98 -5.89 -11.39 -11.15
N LYS A 99 -4.75 -11.54 -10.48
CA LYS A 99 -3.50 -12.03 -11.08
C LYS A 99 -3.13 -13.32 -10.35
N PRO A 100 -3.10 -14.47 -11.03
CA PRO A 100 -2.61 -15.69 -10.41
C PRO A 100 -1.11 -15.56 -10.12
N LEU A 101 -0.66 -16.20 -9.05
CA LEU A 101 0.77 -16.43 -8.83
C LEU A 101 1.25 -17.34 -9.95
N VAL A 102 2.08 -16.84 -10.85
CA VAL A 102 2.80 -17.69 -11.81
C VAL A 102 4.08 -18.11 -11.11
N TYR A 103 4.11 -19.34 -10.59
CA TYR A 103 5.38 -19.99 -10.28
C TYR A 103 6.04 -20.33 -11.63
N LYS A 104 7.27 -19.88 -11.83
CA LYS A 104 8.13 -20.49 -12.84
C LYS A 104 8.78 -21.67 -12.14
N ASP A 105 8.48 -22.87 -12.62
CA ASP A 105 9.19 -24.09 -12.29
C ASP A 105 10.68 -23.97 -12.66
#